data_AF-A0A1V4WUJ4-F1
#
_entry.id   AF-A0A1V4WUJ4-F1
#
_cell.length_a   1.000
_cell.length_b   1.000
_cell.length_c   1.000
_cell.angle_alpha   90.00
_cell.angle_beta   90.00
_cell.angle_gamma   90.00
#
_symmetry.space_group_name_H-M   'P 1'
#
loop_
_entity.id
_entity.type
_entity.pdbx_description
1 polymer ?
#
loop_
_entity_poly.entity_id
_entity_poly.type
_entity_poly.pdbx_seq_one_letter_code
_entity_poly.pdbx_strand_id
1 'polypeptide(L)'
;MTQNDINAPGDDGYTPLHWACDQGHPDIARLLLEHGADVNVREGRGETPLDVAMKLPPDNPAREELLDLFREYAPELVMEAYCSPGPGGGR
;
A
#
# COMPACT_ATOMS: atom_id res chain seq x y z
N MET A 1 -21.32 -16.01 9.28
CA MET A 1 -21.09 -14.57 9.06
C MET A 1 -19.61 -14.33 9.29
N THR A 2 -18.75 -14.78 8.37
CA THR A 2 -17.32 -14.51 8.50
C THR A 2 -17.10 -13.08 8.02
N GLN A 3 -16.72 -12.25 8.97
CA GLN A 3 -16.40 -10.86 8.78
C GLN A 3 -15.38 -10.76 7.64
N ASN A 4 -15.77 -10.07 6.58
CA ASN A 4 -14.90 -9.80 5.44
C ASN A 4 -13.91 -8.73 5.90
N ASP A 5 -12.96 -9.12 6.74
CA ASP A 5 -11.97 -8.22 7.32
C ASP A 5 -11.14 -7.65 6.17
N ILE A 6 -11.38 -6.39 5.85
CA ILE A 6 -10.75 -5.64 4.74
C ILE A 6 -9.22 -5.56 4.95
N ASN A 7 -8.77 -5.79 6.17
CA ASN A 7 -7.38 -5.86 6.58
C ASN A 7 -6.93 -7.28 6.96
N ALA A 8 -7.67 -8.34 6.63
CA ALA A 8 -7.24 -9.72 6.92
C ALA A 8 -5.85 -9.94 6.29
N PRO A 9 -4.78 -10.03 7.09
CA PRO A 9 -3.49 -10.35 6.55
C PRO A 9 -3.58 -11.77 6.00
N GLY A 10 -3.20 -11.98 4.74
CA GLY A 10 -2.84 -13.33 4.28
C GLY A 10 -1.73 -13.92 5.15
N ASP A 11 -1.34 -15.18 4.93
CA ASP A 11 -0.24 -15.81 5.70
C ASP A 11 1.05 -14.95 5.71
N ASP A 12 1.24 -14.10 4.70
CA ASP A 12 2.36 -13.17 4.56
C ASP A 12 2.04 -11.72 4.95
N GLY A 13 0.95 -11.41 5.65
CA GLY A 13 0.59 -10.01 5.95
C GLY A 13 0.02 -9.22 4.76
N TYR A 14 -0.22 -9.89 3.63
CA TYR A 14 -0.67 -9.26 2.40
C TYR A 14 -2.14 -8.84 2.50
N THR A 15 -2.41 -7.54 2.39
CA THR A 15 -3.78 -7.00 2.41
C THR A 15 -4.31 -6.79 1.00
N PRO A 16 -5.63 -6.71 0.80
CA PRO A 16 -6.21 -6.39 -0.51
C PRO A 16 -5.71 -5.04 -1.07
N LEU A 17 -5.28 -4.10 -0.21
CA LEU A 17 -4.69 -2.83 -0.64
C LEU A 17 -3.30 -3.03 -1.26
N HIS A 18 -2.48 -3.94 -0.73
CA HIS A 18 -1.22 -4.34 -1.39
C HIS A 18 -1.49 -4.96 -2.76
N TRP A 19 -2.54 -5.77 -2.88
CA TRP A 19 -2.92 -6.39 -4.15
C TRP A 19 -3.36 -5.36 -5.19
N ALA A 20 -4.18 -4.37 -4.79
CA ALA A 20 -4.56 -3.27 -5.68
C ALA A 20 -3.35 -2.46 -6.16
N CYS A 21 -2.36 -2.24 -5.29
CA CYS A 21 -1.11 -1.56 -5.65
C CYS A 21 -0.24 -2.39 -6.60
N ASP A 22 -0.07 -3.69 -6.32
CA ASP A 22 0.74 -4.61 -7.13
C ASP A 22 0.17 -4.78 -8.55
N GLN A 23 -1.16 -4.84 -8.66
CA GLN A 23 -1.85 -4.94 -9.94
C GLN A 23 -1.97 -3.61 -10.68
N GLY A 24 -1.68 -2.48 -10.03
CA GLY A 24 -1.89 -1.15 -10.60
C GLY A 24 -3.36 -0.83 -10.84
N HIS A 25 -4.23 -1.17 -9.88
CA HIS A 25 -5.67 -0.94 -9.94
C HIS A 25 -6.09 0.19 -8.97
N PRO A 26 -5.94 1.47 -9.37
CA PRO A 26 -6.25 2.62 -8.54
C PRO A 26 -7.72 2.68 -8.13
N ASP A 27 -8.63 2.25 -9.00
CA ASP A 27 -10.07 2.17 -8.69
C ASP A 27 -10.35 1.28 -7.46
N ILE A 28 -9.66 0.13 -7.36
CA ILE A 28 -9.81 -0.80 -6.24
C ILE A 28 -9.17 -0.21 -4.98
N ALA A 29 -7.99 0.41 -5.11
CA ALA A 29 -7.33 1.07 -4.00
C ALA A 29 -8.21 2.18 -3.41
N ARG A 30 -8.81 3.00 -4.28
CA ARG A 30 -9.76 4.05 -3.88
C ARG A 30 -10.96 3.47 -3.14
N LEU A 31 -11.58 2.42 -3.67
CA LEU A 31 -12.72 1.78 -3.02
C LEU A 31 -12.36 1.28 -1.62
N LEU A 32 -11.18 0.68 -1.46
CA LEU A 32 -10.65 0.20 -0.18
C LEU A 32 -10.41 1.38 0.78
N LEU A 33 -9.82 2.48 0.31
CA LEU A 33 -9.62 3.71 1.09
C LEU A 33 -10.95 4.32 1.54
N GLU A 34 -11.95 4.38 0.66
CA GLU A 34 -13.31 4.85 0.99
C GLU A 34 -13.99 3.97 2.05
N HIS A 35 -13.69 2.68 2.06
CA HIS A 35 -14.15 1.74 3.07
C HIS A 35 -13.33 1.78 4.39
N GLY A 36 -12.32 2.65 4.49
CA GLY A 36 -11.47 2.78 5.67
C GLY A 36 -10.42 1.68 5.79
N ALA A 37 -9.92 1.15 4.67
CA ALA A 37 -8.80 0.22 4.68
C ALA A 37 -7.55 0.86 5.32
N ASP A 38 -6.81 0.07 6.10
CA ASP A 38 -5.59 0.57 6.72
C ASP A 38 -4.47 0.60 5.68
N VAL A 39 -3.96 1.80 5.43
CA VAL A 39 -2.85 2.06 4.50
C VAL A 39 -1.48 1.87 5.15
N ASN A 40 -1.44 1.92 6.48
CA ASN A 40 -0.23 1.74 7.30
C ASN A 40 0.11 0.25 7.56
N VAL A 41 -0.65 -0.68 6.97
CA VAL A 41 -0.37 -2.11 7.16
C VAL A 41 0.92 -2.45 6.44
N ARG A 42 1.81 -3.14 7.14
CA ARG A 42 3.04 -3.68 6.56
C ARG A 42 2.85 -5.17 6.32
N GLU A 43 3.13 -5.63 5.12
CA GLU A 43 3.21 -7.05 4.82
C GLU A 43 4.44 -7.69 5.51
N GLY A 44 4.57 -9.02 5.46
CA GLY A 44 5.59 -9.81 6.15
C GLY A 44 7.05 -9.46 5.81
N ARG A 45 7.31 -8.80 4.66
CA ARG A 45 8.61 -8.21 4.28
C ARG A 45 8.81 -6.78 4.80
N GLY A 46 7.83 -6.22 5.51
CA GLY A 46 7.87 -4.87 6.06
C GLY A 46 7.46 -3.77 5.08
N GLU A 47 6.94 -4.15 3.92
CA GLU A 47 6.54 -3.24 2.84
C GLU A 47 5.12 -2.74 3.06
N THR A 48 4.90 -1.46 2.78
CA THR A 48 3.57 -0.85 2.77
C THR A 48 2.92 -0.98 1.38
N PRO A 49 1.60 -0.78 1.25
CA PRO A 49 0.92 -0.73 -0.04
C PRO A 49 1.57 0.29 -0.99
N LEU A 50 2.02 1.42 -0.43
CA LEU A 50 2.73 2.46 -1.18
C LEU A 50 4.08 1.98 -1.71
N ASP A 51 4.86 1.25 -0.90
CA ASP A 51 6.13 0.66 -1.34
C ASP A 51 5.92 -0.30 -2.51
N VAL A 52 4.84 -1.09 -2.48
CA VAL A 52 4.45 -1.97 -3.58
C VAL A 52 4.08 -1.17 -4.83
N ALA A 53 3.29 -0.10 -4.69
CA ALA A 53 2.96 0.78 -5.81
C ALA A 53 4.21 1.44 -6.43
N MET A 54 5.22 1.76 -5.62
CA MET A 54 6.49 2.34 -6.09
C MET A 54 7.36 1.37 -6.90
N LYS A 55 7.16 0.05 -6.75
CA LYS A 55 7.82 -0.96 -7.58
C LYS A 55 7.26 -1.02 -9.00
N LEU A 56 6.09 -0.44 -9.25
CA LEU A 56 5.50 -0.39 -10.59
C LEU A 56 6.39 0.41 -11.56
N PRO A 57 6.43 0.02 -12.83
CA PRO A 57 7.17 0.76 -13.85
C PRO A 57 6.65 2.21 -13.95
N PRO A 58 7.53 3.20 -14.14
CA PRO A 58 7.15 4.61 -14.26
C PRO A 58 6.28 4.88 -15.49
N ASP A 59 6.32 4.00 -16.49
CA ASP A 59 5.45 4.06 -17.68
C ASP A 59 3.99 3.66 -17.39
N ASN A 60 3.67 3.18 -16.18
CA ASN A 60 2.30 2.82 -15.83
C ASN A 60 1.52 4.04 -15.30
N PRO A 61 0.45 4.49 -15.97
CA PRO A 61 -0.35 5.62 -15.50
C PRO A 61 -1.02 5.34 -14.14
N ALA A 62 -1.30 4.07 -13.83
CA ALA A 62 -1.86 3.68 -12.55
C ALA A 62 -0.93 3.97 -11.37
N ARG A 63 0.39 4.02 -11.61
CA ARG A 63 1.36 4.33 -10.54
C ARG A 63 1.14 5.74 -10.03
N GLU A 64 1.10 6.73 -10.92
CA GLU A 64 0.89 8.13 -10.52
C GLU A 64 -0.49 8.30 -9.89
N GLU A 65 -1.51 7.64 -10.42
CA GLU A 65 -2.86 7.71 -9.89
C GLU A 65 -2.97 7.11 -8.47
N LEU A 66 -2.32 5.98 -8.23
CA LEU A 66 -2.20 5.40 -6.88
C LEU A 66 -1.47 6.36 -5.94
N LEU A 67 -0.34 6.93 -6.37
CA LEU A 67 0.42 7.88 -5.55
C LEU A 67 -0.38 9.13 -5.20
N ASP A 68 -1.17 9.65 -6.14
CA ASP A 68 -2.03 10.81 -5.92
C ASP A 68 -3.17 10.48 -4.93
N LEU A 69 -3.81 9.31 -5.08
CA LEU A 69 -4.78 8.79 -4.12
C LEU A 69 -4.20 8.66 -2.71
N PHE A 70 -3.00 8.07 -2.58
CA PHE A 70 -2.33 7.96 -1.28
C PHE A 70 -1.97 9.33 -0.70
N ARG A 71 -1.55 10.29 -1.53
CA ARG A 71 -1.25 11.64 -1.08
C ARG A 71 -2.50 12.38 -0.60
N GLU A 72 -3.65 12.14 -1.23
CA GLU A 72 -4.93 12.73 -0.85
C GLU A 72 -5.51 12.10 0.42
N TYR A 73 -5.54 10.78 0.51
CA TYR A 73 -6.18 10.05 1.61
C TYR A 73 -5.24 9.75 2.79
N ALA A 74 -3.92 9.71 2.56
CA ALA A 74 -2.93 9.27 3.53
C ALA A 74 -1.54 9.93 3.33
N PRO A 75 -1.44 11.26 3.48
CA PRO A 75 -0.18 11.98 3.28
C PRO A 75 0.94 11.55 4.24
N GLU A 76 0.57 10.98 5.39
CA GLU A 76 1.53 10.52 6.42
C GLU A 76 2.30 9.27 5.96
N LEU A 77 1.65 8.39 5.19
CA LEU A 77 2.28 7.21 4.62
C LEU A 77 3.31 7.57 3.54
N VAL A 78 3.02 8.63 2.75
CA VAL A 78 3.92 9.10 1.69
C VAL A 78 5.24 9.61 2.26
N MET A 79 5.24 10.20 3.46
CA MET A 79 6.46 10.66 4.11
C MET A 79 7.38 9.51 4.56
N GLU A 80 6.85 8.32 4.89
CA GLU A 80 7.68 7.17 5.30
C GLU A 80 8.50 6.60 4.13
N ALA A 81 7.97 6.61 2.90
CA ALA A 81 8.70 6.14 1.71
C ALA A 81 9.89 7.06 1.31
N TYR A 82 9.84 8.34 1.67
CA TYR A 82 10.95 9.28 1.46
C TYR A 82 11.90 9.38 2.67
N CYS A 83 11.49 8.91 3.84
CA CYS A 83 12.33 8.86 5.03
C CYS A 83 13.03 7.50 5.10
N SER A 84 14.09 7.32 4.31
CA SER A 84 15.09 6.30 4.62
C SER A 84 15.87 6.69 5.88
N PRO A 85 15.75 6.02 7.04
CA PRO A 85 16.95 5.58 7.71
C PRO A 85 17.50 4.43 6.86
N GLY A 86 18.69 4.61 6.29
CA GLY A 86 19.35 3.59 5.47
C GLY A 86 19.45 2.22 6.17
N PRO A 87 19.87 1.17 5.46
CA PRO A 87 19.93 -0.18 6.02
C PRO A 87 20.88 -0.19 7.22
N GLY A 88 20.31 -0.11 8.43
CA GLY A 88 21.01 -0.06 9.70
C GLY A 88 20.25 -0.91 10.72
N GLY A 89 20.73 -2.14 10.92
CA GLY A 89 20.27 -3.10 11.91
C GLY A 89 19.76 -4.38 11.24
N GLY A 90 20.52 -5.48 11.16
CA GLY A 90 21.37 -6.04 12.20
C GLY A 90 20.80 -7.42 12.55
N ARG A 91 21.36 -8.46 11.93
CA ARG A 91 21.36 -9.84 12.46
C ARG A 91 22.76 -10.38 12.28
#